data_AF-A0A1H4BNY9-F1
#
_entry.id   AF-A0A1H4BNY9-F1
#
_cell.length_a   1.000
_cell.length_b   1.000
_cell.length_c   1.000
_cell.angle_alpha   90.00
_cell.angle_beta   90.00
_cell.angle_gamma   90.00
#
_symmetry.space_group_name_H-M   'P 1'
#
loop_
_entity.id
_entity.type
_entity.pdbx_description
1 polymer ?
#
loop_
_entity_poly.entity_id
_entity_poly.type
_entity_poly.pdbx_seq_one_letter_code
_entity_poly.pdbx_strand_id
1 'polypeptide(L)'
;MEKIICSCCGSTQFTFKNGYRICNYCETRYSISSDEQRNEIKASLENNLKNKELSSGINIKNDVERLLNMCEKDKTHASKYANLILDIDPSNQEALKYIKR
;
A
#
# COMPACT_ATOMS: atom_id res chain seq x y z
N MET A 1 -0.22 -25.09 -25.46
CA MET A 1 -0.17 -23.70 -24.97
C MET A 1 -0.53 -22.81 -26.13
N GLU A 2 -1.75 -22.28 -26.17
CA GLU A 2 -2.14 -21.29 -27.18
C GLU A 2 -1.41 -19.97 -26.88
N LYS A 3 -0.56 -19.55 -27.81
CA LYS A 3 0.08 -18.23 -27.76
C LYS A 3 -0.86 -17.24 -28.42
N ILE A 4 -1.25 -16.22 -27.67
CA ILE A 4 -2.05 -15.13 -28.20
C ILE A 4 -1.16 -14.29 -29.12
N ILE A 5 -1.59 -14.11 -30.37
CA ILE A 5 -0.87 -13.37 -31.41
C ILE A 5 -1.73 -12.18 -31.85
N CYS A 6 -1.11 -11.03 -32.08
CA CYS A 6 -1.77 -9.85 -32.57
C CYS A 6 -2.23 -10.09 -34.01
N SER A 7 -3.52 -9.99 -34.28
CA SER A 7 -4.07 -10.15 -35.63
C SER A 7 -3.71 -9.00 -36.58
N CYS A 8 -3.24 -7.86 -36.06
CA CYS A 8 -2.79 -6.74 -36.89
C CYS A 8 -1.30 -6.81 -37.29
N CYS A 9 -0.41 -7.23 -36.38
CA CYS A 9 1.05 -7.17 -36.63
C CYS A 9 1.83 -8.45 -36.31
N GLY A 10 1.16 -9.52 -35.85
CA GLY A 10 1.82 -10.78 -35.52
C GLY A 10 2.64 -10.79 -34.23
N SER A 11 2.69 -9.68 -33.49
CA SER A 11 3.41 -9.63 -32.21
C SER A 11 2.70 -10.44 -31.12
N THR A 12 3.49 -10.98 -30.19
CA THR A 12 3.03 -11.69 -28.99
C THR A 12 3.15 -10.86 -27.71
N GLN A 13 3.66 -9.62 -27.81
CA GLN A 13 3.80 -8.73 -26.65
C GLN A 13 2.57 -7.82 -26.52
N PHE A 14 1.92 -7.91 -25.36
CA PHE A 14 0.74 -7.12 -25.02
C PHE A 14 0.87 -6.50 -23.63
N THR A 15 0.24 -5.33 -23.46
CA THR A 15 0.04 -4.68 -22.17
C THR A 15 -1.45 -4.57 -21.89
N PHE A 16 -1.85 -4.80 -20.64
CA PHE A 16 -3.23 -4.63 -20.21
C PHE A 16 -3.37 -3.24 -19.56
N LYS A 17 -4.30 -2.43 -20.07
CA LYS A 17 -4.62 -1.11 -19.53
C LYS A 17 -6.11 -0.85 -19.65
N ASN A 18 -6.73 -0.37 -18.56
CA ASN A 18 -8.14 0.02 -18.51
C ASN A 18 -9.11 -1.09 -18.95
N GLY A 19 -8.77 -2.36 -18.68
CA GLY A 19 -9.59 -3.50 -19.10
C GLY A 19 -9.55 -3.78 -20.60
N TYR A 20 -8.51 -3.33 -21.31
CA TYR A 20 -8.22 -3.68 -22.70
C TYR A 20 -6.83 -4.31 -22.80
N ARG A 21 -6.71 -5.29 -23.69
CA ARG A 21 -5.41 -5.84 -24.10
C ARG A 21 -4.89 -5.03 -25.28
N ILE A 22 -3.73 -4.41 -25.13
CA ILE A 22 -3.14 -3.50 -26.12
C ILE A 22 -1.85 -4.12 -26.64
N CYS A 23 -1.68 -4.22 -27.96
CA CYS A 23 -0.43 -4.70 -28.54
C CYS A 23 0.68 -3.66 -28.37
N ASN A 24 1.87 -4.06 -27.91
CA ASN A 24 2.96 -3.12 -27.65
C ASN A 24 3.61 -2.55 -28.93
N TYR A 25 3.33 -3.13 -30.08
CA TYR A 25 3.98 -2.75 -31.35
C TYR A 25 3.08 -1.90 -32.23
N CYS A 26 1.82 -2.30 -32.41
CA CYS A 26 0.87 -1.61 -33.28
C CYS A 26 -0.25 -0.90 -32.50
N GLU A 27 -0.22 -0.98 -31.17
CA GLU A 27 -1.19 -0.33 -30.28
C GLU A 27 -2.66 -0.75 -30.52
N THR A 28 -2.89 -1.83 -31.26
CA THR A 28 -4.22 -2.38 -31.49
C THR A 28 -4.82 -2.81 -30.16
N ARG A 29 -6.04 -2.35 -29.90
CA ARG A 29 -6.81 -2.62 -28.67
C ARG A 29 -7.77 -3.79 -28.90
N TYR A 30 -7.75 -4.75 -28.00
CA TYR A 30 -8.62 -5.91 -27.96
C TYR A 30 -9.48 -5.86 -26.69
N SER A 31 -10.78 -6.05 -26.84
CA SER A 31 -11.69 -6.30 -25.71
C SER A 31 -11.36 -7.66 -25.10
N ILE A 32 -11.06 -7.69 -23.80
CA ILE A 32 -10.83 -8.93 -23.05
C ILE A 32 -12.13 -9.44 -22.45
N SER A 33 -12.24 -10.75 -22.29
CA SER A 33 -13.43 -11.37 -21.69
C SER A 33 -13.49 -11.10 -20.18
N SER A 34 -14.69 -11.18 -19.60
CA SER A 34 -14.92 -10.90 -18.18
C SER A 34 -14.05 -11.71 -17.22
N ASP A 35 -13.61 -12.92 -17.60
CA ASP A 35 -12.71 -13.75 -16.79
C ASP A 35 -11.25 -13.27 -16.82
N GLU A 36 -10.78 -12.70 -17.93
CA GLU A 36 -9.45 -12.07 -18.00
C GLU A 36 -9.43 -10.76 -17.18
N GLN A 37 -10.52 -9.99 -17.19
CA GLN A 37 -10.68 -8.81 -16.34
C GLN A 37 -10.62 -9.16 -14.84
N ARG A 38 -11.25 -10.28 -14.43
CA ARG A 38 -11.19 -10.74 -13.03
C ARG A 38 -9.76 -11.04 -12.58
N ASN A 39 -8.93 -11.61 -13.45
CA ASN A 39 -7.53 -11.90 -13.12
C ASN A 39 -6.67 -10.64 -13.06
N GLU A 40 -6.92 -9.64 -13.90
CA GLU A 40 -6.26 -8.32 -13.78
C GLU A 40 -6.64 -7.63 -12.47
N ILE A 41 -7.93 -7.60 -12.11
CA ILE A 41 -8.40 -7.03 -10.84
C ILE A 41 -7.78 -7.75 -9.64
N LYS A 42 -7.70 -9.10 -9.68
CA LYS A 42 -7.03 -9.88 -8.63
C LYS A 42 -5.54 -9.55 -8.52
N ALA A 43 -4.82 -9.49 -9.65
CA ALA A 43 -3.41 -9.13 -9.67
C ALA A 43 -3.16 -7.71 -9.13
N SER A 44 -4.00 -6.73 -9.49
CA SER A 44 -3.92 -5.37 -8.95
C SER A 44 -4.29 -5.30 -7.46
N LEU A 45 -5.21 -6.14 -6.98
CA LEU A 45 -5.59 -6.22 -5.57
C LEU A 45 -4.50 -6.90 -4.72
N GLU A 46 -3.86 -7.95 -5.22
CA GLU A 46 -2.72 -8.61 -4.56
C GLU A 46 -1.51 -7.69 -4.46
N ASN A 47 -1.25 -6.86 -5.48
CA ASN A 47 -0.24 -5.81 -5.40
C ASN A 47 -0.63 -4.70 -4.40
N ASN A 48 -1.92 -4.42 -4.21
CA ASN A 48 -2.39 -3.52 -3.16
C ASN A 48 -2.22 -4.13 -1.76
N LEU A 49 -2.45 -5.43 -1.57
CA LEU A 49 -2.26 -6.12 -0.30
C LEU A 49 -0.79 -6.08 0.17
N LYS A 50 0.17 -6.25 -0.74
CA LYS A 50 1.61 -6.05 -0.44
C LYS A 50 1.97 -4.64 0.00
N ASN A 51 1.20 -3.63 -0.40
CA ASN A 51 1.39 -2.23 0.00
C ASN A 51 0.46 -1.79 1.16
N LYS A 52 -0.51 -2.63 1.55
CA LYS A 52 -1.50 -2.34 2.61
C LYS A 52 -1.06 -2.80 3.99
N GLU A 53 0.02 -3.58 4.11
CA GLU A 53 0.69 -3.76 5.40
C GLU A 53 1.32 -2.46 5.93
N LEU A 54 1.45 -1.42 5.10
CA LEU A 54 2.04 -0.15 5.50
C LEU A 54 1.04 0.92 5.98
N SER A 55 -0.28 0.76 5.79
CA SER A 55 -1.19 1.92 5.94
C SER A 55 -2.54 1.71 6.61
N SER A 56 -2.96 0.52 7.03
CA SER A 56 -4.23 0.38 7.78
C SER A 56 -4.38 -0.91 8.59
N GLY A 57 -3.31 -1.32 9.28
CA GLY A 57 -3.45 -2.20 10.44
C GLY A 57 -3.59 -1.30 11.67
N ILE A 58 -4.74 -1.30 12.34
CA ILE A 58 -4.86 -0.79 13.71
C ILE A 58 -4.04 -1.74 14.58
N ASN A 59 -2.73 -1.52 14.59
CA ASN A 59 -1.76 -2.23 15.39
C ASN A 59 -1.32 -1.23 16.45
N ILE A 60 -1.63 -1.49 17.71
CA ILE A 60 -1.32 -0.61 18.85
C ILE A 60 0.17 -0.19 18.85
N LYS A 61 1.06 -1.03 18.31
CA LYS A 61 2.48 -0.70 18.12
C LYS A 61 2.69 0.52 17.19
N ASN A 62 1.90 0.63 16.13
CA ASN A 62 1.93 1.74 15.19
C ASN A 62 1.45 3.05 15.85
N ASP A 63 0.45 2.98 16.73
CA ASP A 63 -0.04 4.16 17.45
C ASP A 63 0.99 4.69 18.45
N VAL A 64 1.70 3.82 19.18
CA VAL A 64 2.81 4.21 20.07
C VAL A 64 3.96 4.83 19.26
N GLU A 65 4.39 4.20 18.16
CA GLU A 65 5.44 4.75 17.29
C GLU A 65 5.04 6.12 16.71
N ARG A 66 3.78 6.28 16.32
CA ARG A 66 3.25 7.56 15.82
C ARG A 66 3.28 8.63 16.89
N LEU A 67 2.85 8.32 18.12
CA LEU A 67 2.87 9.26 19.23
C LEU A 67 4.30 9.65 19.61
N LEU A 68 5.25 8.70 19.60
CA LEU A 68 6.67 8.99 19.84
C LEU A 68 7.24 9.92 18.77
N ASN A 69 6.89 9.70 17.50
CA ASN A 69 7.28 10.60 16.40
C ASN A 69 6.72 12.03 16.60
N MET A 70 5.48 12.13 17.11
CA MET A 70 4.88 13.43 17.45
C MET A 70 5.61 14.11 18.62
N CYS A 71 6.09 13.35 19.62
CA CYS A 71 6.94 13.90 20.69
C CYS A 71 8.23 14.53 20.16
N GLU A 72 8.84 13.95 19.12
CA GLU A 72 10.06 14.50 18.52
C GLU A 72 9.81 15.74 17.67
N LYS A 73 8.74 15.71 16.86
CA LYS A 73 8.39 16.79 15.93
C LYS A 73 7.82 18.02 16.63
N ASP A 74 6.98 17.82 17.65
CA ASP A 74 6.33 18.90 18.39
C ASP A 74 6.75 18.87 19.86
N LYS A 75 7.91 19.48 20.13
CA LYS A 75 8.50 19.56 21.47
C LYS A 75 7.63 20.32 22.47
N THR A 76 6.77 21.22 22.00
CA THR A 76 5.88 22.02 22.85
C THR A 76 4.77 21.15 23.43
N HIS A 77 4.25 20.19 22.65
CA HIS A 77 3.19 19.27 23.09
C HIS A 77 3.69 17.86 23.40
N ALA A 78 5.00 17.62 23.37
CA ALA A 78 5.60 16.30 23.60
C ALA A 78 5.16 15.64 24.91
N SER A 79 5.00 16.42 25.98
CA SER A 79 4.49 15.90 27.27
C SER A 79 3.08 15.33 27.15
N LYS A 80 2.21 15.94 26.34
CA LYS A 80 0.83 15.46 26.14
C LYS A 80 0.82 14.12 25.39
N TYR A 81 1.60 14.00 24.32
CA TYR A 81 1.71 12.75 23.56
C TYR A 81 2.37 11.63 24.40
N ALA A 82 3.36 11.96 25.22
CA ALA A 82 4.00 11.02 26.13
C ALA A 82 3.03 10.48 27.19
N ASN A 83 2.15 11.32 27.75
CA ASN A 83 1.11 10.85 28.67
C ASN A 83 0.17 9.85 27.99
N LEU A 84 -0.24 10.11 26.74
CA LEU A 84 -1.08 9.18 25.97
C LEU A 84 -0.39 7.84 25.72
N ILE A 85 0.94 7.85 25.49
CA ILE A 85 1.72 6.61 25.37
C ILE A 85 1.74 5.86 26.70
N LEU A 86 1.93 6.56 27.83
CA LEU A 86 2.00 5.93 29.15
C LEU A 86 0.65 5.39 29.63
N ASP A 87 -0.47 5.95 29.16
CA ASP A 87 -1.81 5.38 29.39
C ASP A 87 -2.00 4.04 28.66
N ILE A 88 -1.30 3.83 27.54
CA ILE A 88 -1.33 2.60 26.74
C ILE A 88 -0.28 1.59 27.23
N ASP A 89 0.95 2.06 27.47
CA ASP A 89 2.10 1.30 27.95
C ASP A 89 2.84 2.10 29.05
N PRO A 90 2.45 1.88 30.32
CA PRO A 90 3.07 2.55 31.47
C PRO A 90 4.57 2.26 31.64
N SER A 91 5.07 1.19 31.01
CA SER A 91 6.48 0.78 31.09
C SER A 91 7.36 1.43 30.02
N ASN A 92 6.79 2.25 29.14
CA ASN A 92 7.48 2.83 28.01
C ASN A 92 8.55 3.85 28.44
N GLN A 93 9.82 3.41 28.40
CA GLN A 93 10.97 4.22 28.79
C GLN A 93 11.19 5.44 27.90
N GLU A 94 10.77 5.39 26.63
CA GLU A 94 10.91 6.51 25.71
C GLU A 94 9.95 7.65 26.08
N ALA A 95 8.69 7.33 26.34
CA ALA A 95 7.69 8.30 26.78
C ALA A 95 8.08 8.96 28.10
N LEU A 96 8.65 8.20 29.06
CA LEU A 96 9.11 8.74 30.34
C LEU A 96 10.16 9.85 30.20
N LYS A 97 10.97 9.86 29.13
CA LYS A 97 11.97 10.92 28.88
C LYS A 97 11.32 12.29 28.65
N TYR A 98 10.09 12.32 28.13
CA TYR A 98 9.38 13.56 27.78
C TYR A 98 8.51 14.11 28.93
N ILE A 99 8.31 13.34 30.00
CA ILE A 99 7.53 13.76 31.18
C ILE A 99 8.43 14.44 32.24
N LYS A 100 9.70 14.03 32.36
CA LYS A 100 10.62 14.50 33.41
C LYS A 100 11.37 15.80 33.07
N ARG A 101 10.83 16.64 32.20
CA ARG A 101 11.54 17.84 31.70
C ARG A 101 11.06 19.12 32.37
#